data_AF-A0A5B8VUG4-F1
#
_entry.id   AF-A0A5B8VUG4-F1
#
_cell.length_a   1.000
_cell.length_b   1.000
_cell.length_c   1.000
_cell.angle_alpha   90.00
_cell.angle_beta   90.00
_cell.angle_gamma   90.00
#
_symmetry.space_group_name_H-M   'P 1'
#
loop_
_entity.id
_entity.type
_entity.pdbx_description
1 polymer ?
#
loop_
_entity_poly.entity_id
_entity_poly.type
_entity_poly.pdbx_seq_one_letter_code
_entity_poly.pdbx_strand_id
1 'polypeptide(L)'
;MRKTQTGNILLTFMLLTGFLLIRPMAVHAQKSNTFKVMTYNIHHGNPPDKPGVIDVDAIAAIIKKHQPDIVALQEVDVNTKRDGHINEIATIASKAGYKSFYFAKTIDLEGGQYGIAILSKYPLTNTATHKLPSNSAKEAEPRVLATALVHLPNNKTIQFGSTHLDAYHSDNRLLQIKEIIRLTGKSPYPFVIGGDFNSKESSEVIKLLDQTFTRTCHQCAPTFHEEASADGAIDYLAFRPAGSLKVISHQVLKAENASDHYPLVSVLAFEDKK
;
A
#
# COMPACT_ATOMS: atom_id res chain seq x y z
N MET A 1 86.99 22.85 51.01
CA MET A 1 86.64 21.41 51.04
C MET A 1 85.13 21.26 50.87
N ARG A 2 84.70 20.64 49.77
CA ARG A 2 83.30 20.35 49.41
C ARG A 2 82.79 19.13 50.17
N LYS A 3 81.50 19.12 50.53
CA LYS A 3 80.53 17.99 50.53
C LYS A 3 79.19 18.51 51.09
N THR A 4 78.37 19.20 50.28
CA THR A 4 77.18 18.69 49.54
C THR A 4 76.21 17.85 50.37
N GLN A 5 75.16 18.51 50.85
CA GLN A 5 73.86 17.95 51.28
C GLN A 5 73.20 17.18 50.13
N THR A 6 72.66 16.01 50.41
CA THR A 6 71.71 15.30 49.55
C THR A 6 70.33 15.35 50.21
N GLY A 7 69.41 16.09 49.59
CA GLY A 7 67.99 16.10 49.94
C GLY A 7 67.25 15.00 49.17
N ASN A 8 66.44 14.21 49.87
CA ASN A 8 65.51 13.27 49.26
C ASN A 8 64.36 14.04 48.60
N ILE A 9 64.26 13.96 47.27
CA ILE A 9 63.08 14.42 46.53
C ILE A 9 62.11 13.25 46.46
N LEU A 10 61.00 13.36 47.20
CA LEU A 10 59.87 12.45 47.10
C LEU A 10 59.04 12.86 45.87
N LEU A 11 59.03 12.02 44.84
CA LEU A 11 58.27 12.25 43.61
C LEU A 11 56.84 11.74 43.80
N THR A 12 55.91 12.64 44.14
CA THR A 12 54.47 12.30 44.25
C THR A 12 53.87 12.26 42.84
N PHE A 13 53.62 11.07 42.30
CA PHE A 13 52.85 10.89 41.07
C PHE A 13 51.36 11.18 41.36
N MET A 14 50.90 12.36 40.94
CA MET A 14 49.47 12.70 40.96
C MET A 14 48.81 12.04 39.73
N LEU A 15 48.19 10.88 39.92
CA LEU A 15 47.38 10.22 38.91
C LEU A 15 46.11 11.06 38.65
N LEU A 16 46.13 11.86 37.60
CA LEU A 16 44.94 12.56 37.10
C LEU A 16 44.04 11.53 36.38
N THR A 17 43.12 10.90 37.11
CA THR A 17 42.08 10.06 36.50
C THR A 17 41.05 10.98 35.83
N GLY A 18 41.30 11.31 34.56
CA GLY A 18 40.31 11.95 33.70
C GLY A 18 39.15 11.00 33.43
N PHE A 19 38.07 11.11 34.20
CA PHE A 19 36.79 10.51 33.83
C PHE A 19 36.24 11.26 32.63
N LEU A 20 36.48 10.74 31.43
CA LEU A 20 35.82 11.18 30.21
C LEU A 20 34.34 10.77 30.33
N LEU A 21 33.48 11.67 30.78
CA LEU A 21 32.03 11.49 30.74
C LEU A 21 31.59 11.47 29.27
N ILE A 22 31.57 10.28 28.67
CA ILE A 22 30.92 10.03 27.40
C ILE A 22 29.43 10.23 27.64
N ARG A 23 28.93 11.44 27.37
CA ARG A 23 27.48 11.67 27.27
C ARG A 23 26.98 10.78 26.15
N PRO A 24 26.04 9.84 26.40
CA PRO A 24 25.38 9.17 25.30
C PRO A 24 24.71 10.25 24.46
N MET A 25 25.19 10.41 23.23
CA MET A 25 24.43 11.13 22.21
C MET A 25 23.10 10.38 22.14
N ALA A 26 22.03 11.00 22.62
CA ALA A 26 20.69 10.52 22.35
C ALA A 26 20.54 10.54 20.83
N VAL A 27 20.76 9.39 20.19
CA VAL A 27 20.31 9.14 18.84
C VAL A 27 18.80 9.26 18.94
N HIS A 28 18.29 10.47 18.70
CA HIS A 28 16.90 10.64 18.35
C HIS A 28 16.74 9.83 17.07
N ALA A 29 16.23 8.61 17.20
CA ALA A 29 15.74 7.85 16.06
C ALA A 29 14.81 8.81 15.32
N GLN A 30 15.25 9.27 14.15
CA GLN A 30 14.46 10.14 13.30
C GLN A 30 13.11 9.43 13.12
N LYS A 31 12.07 9.96 13.76
CA LYS A 31 10.74 9.35 13.76
C LYS A 31 10.35 9.15 12.31
N SER A 32 10.17 7.90 11.90
CA SER A 32 9.95 7.59 10.49
C SER A 32 8.72 8.35 9.99
N ASN A 33 8.95 9.27 9.06
CA ASN A 33 7.91 10.02 8.36
C ASN A 33 7.41 9.24 7.12
N THR A 34 7.74 7.94 7.05
CA THR A 34 7.44 7.08 5.92
C THR A 34 6.42 6.01 6.30
N PHE A 35 5.66 5.57 5.31
CA PHE A 35 4.77 4.42 5.42
C PHE A 35 4.80 3.62 4.11
N LYS A 36 4.58 2.31 4.20
CA LYS A 36 4.60 1.41 3.05
C LYS A 36 3.16 1.08 2.63
N VAL A 37 2.85 1.22 1.36
CA VAL A 37 1.54 0.88 0.79
C VAL A 37 1.70 -0.20 -0.26
N MET A 38 0.68 -1.05 -0.40
CA MET A 38 0.61 -2.09 -1.43
C MET A 38 -0.74 -2.02 -2.16
N THR A 39 -0.74 -2.32 -3.45
CA THR A 39 -1.96 -2.75 -4.15
C THR A 39 -1.74 -4.14 -4.73
N TYR A 40 -2.76 -4.97 -4.66
CA TYR A 40 -2.68 -6.35 -5.14
C TYR A 40 -4.06 -6.90 -5.52
N ASN A 41 -4.29 -7.13 -6.81
CA ASN A 41 -5.38 -7.97 -7.27
C ASN A 41 -5.03 -9.43 -6.95
N ILE A 42 -5.83 -10.07 -6.08
CA ILE A 42 -5.52 -11.41 -5.58
C ILE A 42 -6.16 -12.53 -6.38
N HIS A 43 -6.95 -12.19 -7.41
CA HIS A 43 -7.68 -13.14 -8.26
C HIS A 43 -8.35 -14.22 -7.41
N HIS A 44 -9.12 -13.81 -6.39
CA HIS A 44 -9.81 -14.69 -5.43
C HIS A 44 -8.92 -15.82 -4.86
N GLY A 45 -7.63 -15.51 -4.66
CA GLY A 45 -6.62 -16.45 -4.18
C GLY A 45 -6.22 -17.54 -5.17
N ASN A 46 -6.59 -17.45 -6.45
CA ASN A 46 -6.27 -18.45 -7.45
C ASN A 46 -4.93 -18.17 -8.16
N PRO A 47 -3.88 -18.98 -7.94
CA PRO A 47 -2.60 -18.81 -8.61
C PRO A 47 -2.70 -19.23 -10.09
N PRO A 48 -1.97 -18.57 -10.99
CA PRO A 48 -2.12 -18.76 -12.44
C PRO A 48 -1.74 -20.18 -12.90
N ASP A 49 -0.78 -20.81 -12.20
CA ASP A 49 -0.31 -22.17 -12.54
C ASP A 49 -1.22 -23.29 -12.00
N LYS A 50 -2.24 -22.98 -11.20
CA LYS A 50 -3.16 -23.99 -10.62
C LYS A 50 -4.63 -23.55 -10.72
N PRO A 51 -5.25 -23.65 -11.90
CA PRO A 51 -6.65 -23.31 -12.08
C PRO A 51 -7.56 -24.05 -11.09
N GLY A 52 -8.49 -23.32 -10.47
CA GLY A 52 -9.46 -23.87 -9.52
C GLY A 52 -8.93 -24.16 -8.10
N VAL A 53 -7.65 -23.86 -7.82
CA VAL A 53 -7.10 -23.92 -6.45
C VAL A 53 -7.20 -22.56 -5.80
N ILE A 54 -7.82 -22.47 -4.61
CA ILE A 54 -7.87 -21.23 -3.83
C ILE A 54 -6.83 -21.29 -2.72
N ASP A 55 -5.77 -20.48 -2.82
CA ASP A 55 -4.62 -20.44 -1.92
C ASP A 55 -4.47 -19.06 -1.24
N VAL A 56 -5.45 -18.73 -0.40
CA VAL A 56 -5.45 -17.51 0.43
C VAL A 56 -4.23 -17.44 1.36
N ASP A 57 -3.65 -18.60 1.70
CA ASP A 57 -2.47 -18.68 2.57
C ASP A 57 -1.22 -18.15 1.88
N ALA A 58 -1.06 -18.42 0.58
CA ALA A 58 0.00 -17.83 -0.23
C ALA A 58 -0.13 -16.29 -0.29
N ILE A 59 -1.34 -15.76 -0.49
CA ILE A 59 -1.62 -14.31 -0.48
C ILE A 59 -1.23 -13.72 0.89
N ALA A 60 -1.68 -14.33 1.99
CA ALA A 60 -1.35 -13.86 3.33
C ALA A 60 0.16 -13.92 3.62
N ALA A 61 0.86 -14.96 3.15
CA ALA A 61 2.30 -15.10 3.29
C ALA A 61 3.07 -14.01 2.54
N ILE A 62 2.65 -13.65 1.32
CA ILE A 62 3.23 -12.56 0.53
C ILE A 62 3.07 -11.22 1.28
N ILE A 63 1.86 -10.91 1.73
CA ILE A 63 1.59 -9.66 2.46
C ILE A 63 2.43 -9.62 3.75
N LYS A 64 2.50 -10.74 4.48
CA LYS A 64 3.32 -10.86 5.70
C LYS A 64 4.82 -10.70 5.44
N LYS A 65 5.32 -11.22 4.33
CA LYS A 65 6.73 -11.13 3.92
C LYS A 65 7.14 -9.69 3.62
N HIS A 66 6.30 -8.95 2.89
CA HIS A 66 6.62 -7.58 2.45
C HIS A 66 6.21 -6.49 3.45
N GLN A 67 5.35 -6.83 4.40
CA GLN A 67 4.92 -5.98 5.52
C GLN A 67 4.46 -4.56 5.14
N PRO A 68 3.61 -4.35 4.11
CA PRO A 68 3.01 -3.04 3.86
C PRO A 68 2.21 -2.58 5.07
N ASP A 69 2.14 -1.28 5.32
CA ASP A 69 1.33 -0.74 6.41
C ASP A 69 -0.16 -0.75 6.06
N ILE A 70 -0.48 -0.52 4.79
CA ILE A 70 -1.84 -0.50 4.25
C ILE A 70 -1.84 -1.19 2.88
N VAL A 71 -2.87 -1.97 2.57
CA VAL A 71 -3.03 -2.71 1.32
C VAL A 71 -4.39 -2.42 0.69
N ALA A 72 -4.41 -2.11 -0.60
CA ALA A 72 -5.60 -2.15 -1.44
C ALA A 72 -5.67 -3.53 -2.11
N LEU A 73 -6.71 -4.30 -1.80
CA LEU A 73 -6.94 -5.63 -2.38
C LEU A 73 -8.12 -5.59 -3.35
N GLN A 74 -7.98 -6.25 -4.49
CA GLN A 74 -9.03 -6.42 -5.49
C GLN A 74 -9.32 -7.92 -5.68
N GLU A 75 -10.52 -8.23 -6.14
CA GLU A 75 -10.99 -9.61 -6.38
C GLU A 75 -11.00 -10.48 -5.14
N VAL A 76 -11.64 -9.97 -4.09
CA VAL A 76 -11.74 -10.63 -2.80
C VAL A 76 -13.11 -11.30 -2.68
N ASP A 77 -13.10 -12.58 -2.38
CA ASP A 77 -14.30 -13.36 -2.07
C ASP A 77 -14.60 -13.37 -0.56
N VAL A 78 -15.88 -13.45 -0.24
CA VAL A 78 -16.38 -13.69 1.12
C VAL A 78 -17.52 -14.69 1.08
N ASN A 79 -17.24 -15.89 1.58
CA ASN A 79 -18.16 -17.01 1.75
C ASN A 79 -18.75 -17.54 0.43
N THR A 80 -18.03 -17.43 -0.68
CA THR A 80 -18.48 -17.97 -1.97
C THR A 80 -18.37 -19.49 -2.01
N LYS A 81 -18.91 -20.14 -3.03
CA LYS A 81 -18.76 -21.59 -3.17
C LYS A 81 -17.32 -21.94 -3.57
N ARG A 82 -16.73 -21.19 -4.51
CA ARG A 82 -15.35 -21.43 -4.99
C ARG A 82 -14.28 -21.26 -3.92
N ASP A 83 -14.48 -20.34 -2.97
CA ASP A 83 -13.52 -20.13 -1.85
C ASP A 83 -13.65 -21.20 -0.74
N GLY A 84 -14.64 -22.11 -0.83
CA GLY A 84 -14.92 -23.10 0.21
C GLY A 84 -15.69 -22.52 1.41
N HIS A 85 -16.44 -21.43 1.19
CA HIS A 85 -17.17 -20.64 2.18
C HIS A 85 -16.28 -19.98 3.24
N ILE A 86 -15.11 -19.49 2.84
CA ILE A 86 -14.20 -18.75 3.72
C ILE A 86 -14.40 -17.24 3.58
N ASN A 87 -14.08 -16.49 4.63
CA ASN A 87 -13.93 -15.04 4.50
C ASN A 87 -12.46 -14.74 4.17
N GLU A 88 -12.14 -14.49 2.89
CA GLU A 88 -10.75 -14.34 2.45
C GLU A 88 -10.06 -13.18 3.17
N ILE A 89 -10.67 -11.99 3.18
CA ILE A 89 -10.06 -10.81 3.80
C ILE A 89 -9.83 -10.99 5.30
N ALA A 90 -10.75 -11.62 6.03
CA ALA A 90 -10.56 -11.91 7.45
C ALA A 90 -9.43 -12.94 7.67
N THR A 91 -9.34 -13.94 6.78
CA THR A 91 -8.29 -14.97 6.81
C THR A 91 -6.92 -14.34 6.53
N ILE A 92 -6.81 -13.52 5.49
CA ILE A 92 -5.61 -12.76 5.14
C ILE A 92 -5.21 -11.87 6.30
N ALA A 93 -6.14 -11.10 6.87
CA ALA A 93 -5.85 -10.19 7.97
C ALA A 93 -5.26 -10.94 9.18
N SER A 94 -5.89 -12.05 9.57
CA SER A 94 -5.42 -12.89 10.68
C SER A 94 -4.02 -13.46 10.41
N LYS A 95 -3.82 -14.13 9.26
CA LYS A 95 -2.57 -14.83 8.93
C LYS A 95 -1.40 -13.88 8.65
N ALA A 96 -1.68 -12.71 8.06
CA ALA A 96 -0.68 -11.69 7.79
C ALA A 96 -0.39 -10.75 8.98
N GLY A 97 -1.19 -10.80 10.04
CA GLY A 97 -0.97 -10.02 11.28
C GLY A 97 -1.49 -8.58 11.23
N TYR A 98 -2.60 -8.34 10.53
CA TYR A 98 -3.23 -7.04 10.37
C TYR A 98 -4.44 -6.92 11.30
N LYS A 99 -4.62 -5.74 11.90
CA LYS A 99 -5.61 -5.51 12.96
C LYS A 99 -6.95 -5.03 12.45
N SER A 100 -7.00 -4.51 11.23
CA SER A 100 -8.19 -3.87 10.68
C SER A 100 -8.29 -4.11 9.19
N PHE A 101 -9.49 -4.38 8.73
CA PHE A 101 -9.83 -4.45 7.32
C PHE A 101 -11.21 -3.85 7.07
N TYR A 102 -11.45 -3.45 5.84
CA TYR A 102 -12.76 -3.02 5.36
C TYR A 102 -13.03 -3.71 4.03
N PHE A 103 -14.12 -4.46 3.96
CA PHE A 103 -14.60 -5.11 2.74
C PHE A 103 -15.71 -4.27 2.10
N ALA A 104 -15.56 -4.00 0.81
CA ALA A 104 -16.53 -3.28 0.01
C ALA A 104 -17.09 -4.23 -1.06
N LYS A 105 -18.27 -4.79 -0.78
CA LYS A 105 -18.99 -5.66 -1.70
C LYS A 105 -19.33 -4.93 -3.00
N THR A 106 -19.03 -5.56 -4.13
CA THR A 106 -19.49 -5.12 -5.46
C THR A 106 -20.74 -5.89 -5.89
N ILE A 107 -20.73 -7.21 -5.78
CA ILE A 107 -21.82 -8.11 -6.17
C ILE A 107 -22.01 -9.26 -5.18
N ASP A 108 -23.17 -9.93 -5.28
CA ASP A 108 -23.37 -11.26 -4.72
C ASP A 108 -22.87 -12.30 -5.72
N LEU A 109 -22.14 -13.31 -5.26
CA LEU A 109 -21.49 -14.30 -6.11
C LEU A 109 -21.53 -15.68 -5.44
N GLU A 110 -22.07 -16.69 -6.14
CA GLU A 110 -22.08 -18.10 -5.68
C GLU A 110 -22.59 -18.32 -4.24
N GLY A 111 -23.59 -17.56 -3.80
CA GLY A 111 -24.13 -17.64 -2.44
C GLY A 111 -23.33 -16.85 -1.39
N GLY A 112 -22.18 -16.30 -1.77
CA GLY A 112 -21.37 -15.36 -0.99
C GLY A 112 -21.31 -13.98 -1.65
N GLN A 113 -20.17 -13.30 -1.47
CA GLN A 113 -19.95 -11.93 -1.89
C GLN A 113 -18.61 -11.80 -2.60
N TYR A 114 -18.54 -10.91 -3.57
CA TYR A 114 -17.31 -10.52 -4.26
C TYR A 114 -17.10 -9.01 -4.14
N GLY A 115 -15.85 -8.57 -4.09
CA GLY A 115 -15.55 -7.15 -4.06
C GLY A 115 -14.08 -6.82 -3.90
N ILE A 116 -13.85 -5.68 -3.25
CA ILE A 116 -12.51 -5.13 -2.99
C ILE A 116 -12.36 -4.87 -1.50
N ALA A 117 -11.12 -4.76 -1.03
CA ALA A 117 -10.86 -4.51 0.39
C ALA A 117 -9.72 -3.51 0.64
N ILE A 118 -9.73 -2.95 1.84
CA ILE A 118 -8.60 -2.25 2.45
C ILE A 118 -8.14 -3.07 3.65
N LEU A 119 -6.85 -3.37 3.73
CA LEU A 119 -6.23 -4.05 4.87
C LEU A 119 -5.21 -3.09 5.51
N SER A 120 -5.19 -3.00 6.85
CA SER A 120 -4.36 -2.01 7.55
C SER A 120 -3.82 -2.52 8.88
N LYS A 121 -2.56 -2.19 9.17
CA LYS A 121 -1.95 -2.40 10.50
C LYS A 121 -2.55 -1.46 11.55
N TYR A 122 -3.13 -0.34 11.10
CA TYR A 122 -3.70 0.73 11.92
C TYR A 122 -5.23 0.73 11.86
N PRO A 123 -5.92 1.27 12.88
CA PRO A 123 -7.37 1.39 12.87
C PRO A 123 -7.89 2.11 11.64
N LEU A 124 -8.95 1.56 11.04
CA LEU A 124 -9.71 2.18 9.96
C LEU A 124 -10.90 2.93 10.55
N THR A 125 -11.07 4.20 10.19
CA THR A 125 -12.24 5.01 10.57
C THR A 125 -12.87 5.63 9.33
N ASN A 126 -14.11 6.12 9.45
CA ASN A 126 -14.85 6.76 8.35
C ASN A 126 -14.81 5.94 7.04
N THR A 127 -15.03 4.63 7.17
CA THR A 127 -15.03 3.70 6.04
C THR A 127 -16.26 3.91 5.18
N ALA A 128 -16.10 3.89 3.86
CA ALA A 128 -17.21 4.06 2.92
C ALA A 128 -16.99 3.26 1.63
N THR A 129 -18.10 2.81 1.04
CA THR A 129 -18.15 2.20 -0.29
C THR A 129 -18.92 3.15 -1.21
N HIS A 130 -18.25 3.64 -2.25
CA HIS A 130 -18.84 4.53 -3.24
C HIS A 130 -19.07 3.76 -4.53
N LYS A 131 -20.32 3.63 -4.97
CA LYS A 131 -20.62 3.02 -6.28
C LYS A 131 -20.07 3.89 -7.39
N LEU A 132 -19.37 3.29 -8.34
CA LEU A 132 -18.86 3.98 -9.51
C LEU A 132 -19.84 3.82 -10.68
N PRO A 133 -20.01 4.86 -11.52
CA PRO A 133 -20.94 4.83 -12.63
C PRO A 133 -20.50 3.83 -13.71
N SER A 134 -21.48 3.26 -14.39
CA SER A 134 -21.30 2.50 -15.62
C SER A 134 -22.39 2.91 -16.62
N ASN A 135 -22.13 2.71 -17.91
CA ASN A 135 -23.16 2.85 -18.93
C ASN A 135 -24.14 1.68 -18.81
N SER A 136 -25.39 1.98 -18.46
CA SER A 136 -26.44 0.98 -18.25
C SER A 136 -26.83 0.20 -19.51
N ALA A 137 -26.42 0.65 -20.71
CA ALA A 137 -26.61 -0.08 -21.95
C ALA A 137 -25.58 -1.21 -22.18
N LYS A 138 -24.55 -1.33 -21.33
CA LYS A 138 -23.54 -2.38 -21.40
C LYS A 138 -23.69 -3.30 -20.19
N GLU A 139 -23.64 -4.61 -20.42
CA GLU A 139 -23.51 -5.58 -19.32
C GLU A 139 -22.13 -5.40 -18.70
N ALA A 140 -22.06 -4.70 -17.58
CA ALA A 140 -20.84 -4.39 -16.87
C ALA A 140 -21.01 -4.72 -15.39
N GLU A 141 -20.03 -5.39 -14.82
CA GLU A 141 -20.00 -5.64 -13.39
C GLU A 141 -20.00 -4.31 -12.62
N PRO A 142 -20.84 -4.15 -11.58
CA PRO A 142 -20.79 -2.99 -10.69
C PRO A 142 -19.39 -2.80 -10.08
N ARG A 143 -18.83 -1.60 -10.22
CA ARG A 143 -17.54 -1.23 -9.63
C ARG A 143 -17.71 -0.24 -8.48
N VAL A 144 -16.78 -0.25 -7.53
CA VAL A 144 -16.81 0.62 -6.35
C VAL A 144 -15.44 1.21 -6.06
N LEU A 145 -15.42 2.34 -5.35
CA LEU A 145 -14.27 2.87 -4.63
C LEU A 145 -14.51 2.62 -3.13
N ALA A 146 -13.66 1.82 -2.49
CA ALA A 146 -13.61 1.71 -1.04
C ALA A 146 -12.70 2.81 -0.49
N THR A 147 -13.11 3.49 0.57
CA THR A 147 -12.26 4.49 1.25
C THR A 147 -12.26 4.30 2.75
N ALA A 148 -11.14 4.63 3.40
CA ALA A 148 -11.04 4.71 4.85
C ALA A 148 -10.07 5.82 5.26
N LEU A 149 -10.28 6.42 6.43
CA LEU A 149 -9.23 7.18 7.10
C LEU A 149 -8.32 6.21 7.85
N VAL A 150 -7.01 6.43 7.69
CA VAL A 150 -5.98 5.63 8.36
C VAL A 150 -5.14 6.55 9.24
N HIS A 151 -5.17 6.26 10.55
CA HIS A 151 -4.38 6.99 11.54
C HIS A 151 -2.99 6.36 11.67
N LEU A 152 -2.04 6.96 10.98
CA LEU A 152 -0.63 6.56 11.01
C LEU A 152 0.03 7.01 12.32
N PRO A 153 1.22 6.47 12.65
CA PRO A 153 2.03 6.98 13.75
C PRO A 153 2.32 8.48 13.60
N ASN A 154 2.73 9.12 14.70
CA ASN A 154 3.10 10.54 14.75
C ASN A 154 1.95 11.51 14.39
N ASN A 155 0.71 11.16 14.73
CA ASN A 155 -0.51 11.96 14.49
C ASN A 155 -0.72 12.33 13.01
N LYS A 156 -0.20 11.52 12.09
CA LYS A 156 -0.46 11.67 10.66
C LYS A 156 -1.73 10.90 10.29
N THR A 157 -2.53 11.46 9.40
CA THR A 157 -3.73 10.81 8.87
C THR A 157 -3.72 10.94 7.36
N ILE A 158 -4.05 9.84 6.69
CA ILE A 158 -4.32 9.82 5.25
C ILE A 158 -5.72 9.29 5.01
N GLN A 159 -6.32 9.65 3.88
CA GLN A 159 -7.43 8.89 3.33
C GLN A 159 -6.86 7.86 2.36
N PHE A 160 -7.19 6.60 2.55
CA PHE A 160 -6.74 5.50 1.70
C PHE A 160 -7.90 4.96 0.89
N GLY A 161 -7.67 4.61 -0.38
CA GLY A 161 -8.68 4.05 -1.25
C GLY A 161 -8.22 2.77 -1.96
N SER A 162 -9.15 1.84 -2.15
CA SER A 162 -9.03 0.68 -3.04
C SER A 162 -10.06 0.80 -4.16
N THR A 163 -9.69 0.46 -5.40
CA THR A 163 -10.62 0.43 -6.54
C THR A 163 -10.28 -0.72 -7.50
N HIS A 164 -11.26 -1.16 -8.27
CA HIS A 164 -11.09 -2.07 -9.40
C HIS A 164 -11.97 -1.55 -10.54
N LEU A 165 -11.38 -1.05 -11.62
CA LEU A 165 -12.13 -0.47 -12.74
C LEU A 165 -12.66 -1.54 -13.70
N ASP A 166 -13.60 -1.16 -14.56
CA ASP A 166 -14.19 -2.06 -15.57
C ASP A 166 -13.11 -2.72 -16.44
N ALA A 167 -13.12 -4.06 -16.51
CA ALA A 167 -12.13 -4.82 -17.27
C ALA A 167 -12.28 -4.65 -18.79
N TYR A 168 -13.52 -4.56 -19.29
CA TYR A 168 -13.82 -4.72 -20.71
C TYR A 168 -14.16 -3.40 -21.41
N HIS A 169 -14.73 -2.42 -20.70
CA HIS A 169 -15.31 -1.23 -21.31
C HIS A 169 -14.55 0.05 -20.95
N SER A 170 -13.73 0.55 -21.88
CA SER A 170 -12.96 1.80 -21.71
C SER A 170 -13.83 3.01 -21.37
N ASP A 171 -15.03 3.11 -21.94
CA ASP A 171 -15.95 4.22 -21.66
C ASP A 171 -16.44 4.20 -20.20
N ASN A 172 -16.65 3.00 -19.65
CA ASN A 172 -16.99 2.86 -18.24
C ASN A 172 -15.81 3.28 -17.38
N ARG A 173 -14.58 2.84 -17.70
CA ARG A 173 -13.38 3.30 -16.99
C ARG A 173 -13.24 4.82 -16.98
N LEU A 174 -13.59 5.50 -18.08
CA LEU A 174 -13.60 6.97 -18.15
C LEU A 174 -14.65 7.62 -17.23
N LEU A 175 -15.85 7.05 -17.12
CA LEU A 175 -16.86 7.52 -16.18
C LEU A 175 -16.40 7.30 -14.73
N GLN A 176 -15.84 6.12 -14.45
CA GLN A 176 -15.39 5.70 -13.13
C GLN A 176 -14.24 6.57 -12.62
N ILE A 177 -13.22 6.83 -13.45
CA ILE A 177 -12.07 7.65 -13.03
C ILE A 177 -12.46 9.10 -12.77
N LYS A 178 -13.37 9.67 -13.57
CA LYS A 178 -13.90 11.02 -13.34
C LYS A 178 -14.62 11.10 -11.99
N GLU A 179 -15.40 10.07 -11.66
CA GLU A 179 -16.09 10.00 -10.38
C GLU A 179 -15.11 9.85 -9.20
N ILE A 180 -14.08 9.02 -9.32
CA ILE A 180 -13.00 8.91 -8.33
C ILE A 180 -12.33 10.27 -8.11
N ILE A 181 -11.97 10.99 -9.17
CA ILE A 181 -11.34 12.32 -9.07
C ILE A 181 -12.26 13.30 -8.34
N ARG A 182 -13.57 13.28 -8.64
CA ARG A 182 -14.58 14.12 -8.00
C ARG A 182 -14.76 13.81 -6.51
N LEU A 183 -14.85 12.53 -6.15
CA LEU A 183 -15.02 12.07 -4.77
C LEU A 183 -13.78 12.39 -3.93
N THR A 184 -12.59 12.10 -4.45
CA THR A 184 -11.32 12.26 -3.73
C THR A 184 -10.87 13.71 -3.60
N GLY A 185 -11.30 14.60 -4.51
CA GLY A 185 -10.98 16.03 -4.47
C GLY A 185 -11.57 16.79 -3.29
N LYS A 186 -12.47 16.17 -2.53
CA LYS A 186 -13.08 16.74 -1.33
C LYS A 186 -12.33 16.37 -0.04
N SER A 187 -11.30 15.53 -0.12
CA SER A 187 -10.59 15.08 1.06
C SER A 187 -9.76 16.20 1.69
N PRO A 188 -9.89 16.45 3.00
CA PRO A 188 -9.00 17.38 3.71
C PRO A 188 -7.65 16.74 4.06
N TYR A 189 -7.46 15.45 3.78
CA TYR A 189 -6.23 14.69 4.05
C TYR A 189 -5.50 14.35 2.75
N PRO A 190 -4.19 14.07 2.78
CA PRO A 190 -3.52 13.40 1.68
C PRO A 190 -4.26 12.10 1.35
N PHE A 191 -4.64 11.93 0.09
CA PHE A 191 -5.35 10.76 -0.39
C PHE A 191 -4.35 9.85 -1.11
N VAL A 192 -4.29 8.58 -0.72
CA VAL A 192 -3.53 7.54 -1.43
C VAL A 192 -4.52 6.51 -1.97
N ILE A 193 -4.42 6.19 -3.26
CA ILE A 193 -5.26 5.19 -3.93
C ILE A 193 -4.37 4.06 -4.46
N GLY A 194 -4.83 2.83 -4.28
CA GLY A 194 -4.31 1.65 -4.96
C GLY A 194 -5.43 0.92 -5.69
N GLY A 195 -5.12 0.29 -6.82
CA GLY A 195 -6.08 -0.57 -7.48
C GLY A 195 -5.60 -1.13 -8.80
N ASP A 196 -6.40 -2.04 -9.33
CA ASP A 196 -6.39 -2.45 -10.72
C ASP A 196 -7.26 -1.49 -11.54
N PHE A 197 -6.62 -0.71 -12.41
CA PHE A 197 -7.29 0.26 -13.25
C PHE A 197 -7.72 -0.32 -14.60
N ASN A 198 -7.31 -1.56 -14.94
CA ASN A 198 -7.56 -2.19 -16.23
C ASN A 198 -7.18 -1.28 -17.42
N SER A 199 -6.16 -0.43 -17.23
CA SER A 199 -5.83 0.65 -18.14
C SER A 199 -4.32 0.90 -18.16
N LYS A 200 -3.73 0.88 -19.36
CA LYS A 200 -2.31 1.17 -19.58
C LYS A 200 -2.00 2.65 -19.35
N GLU A 201 -0.73 2.98 -19.09
CA GLU A 201 -0.29 4.36 -18.83
C GLU A 201 -0.63 5.34 -19.95
N SER A 202 -0.63 4.89 -21.20
CA SER A 202 -0.95 5.70 -22.37
C SER A 202 -2.45 6.00 -22.52
N SER A 203 -3.31 5.31 -21.75
CA SER A 203 -4.76 5.44 -21.84
C SER A 203 -5.25 6.78 -21.32
N GLU A 204 -6.37 7.26 -21.87
CA GLU A 204 -7.01 8.50 -21.42
C GLU A 204 -7.43 8.43 -19.94
N VAL A 205 -7.76 7.25 -19.43
CA VAL A 205 -8.07 7.01 -18.02
C VAL A 205 -6.89 7.41 -17.12
N ILE A 206 -5.68 6.96 -17.45
CA ILE A 206 -4.49 7.27 -16.65
C ILE A 206 -4.05 8.72 -16.85
N LYS A 207 -4.21 9.28 -18.06
CA LYS A 207 -3.99 10.72 -18.27
C LYS A 207 -4.90 11.59 -17.42
N LEU A 208 -6.18 11.23 -17.27
CA LEU A 208 -7.11 11.92 -16.37
C LEU A 208 -6.72 11.77 -14.89
N LEU A 209 -6.29 10.57 -14.48
CA LEU A 209 -5.75 10.37 -13.12
C LEU A 209 -4.56 11.31 -12.86
N ASP A 210 -3.61 11.37 -13.78
CA ASP A 210 -2.37 12.16 -13.70
C ASP A 210 -2.61 13.69 -13.64
N GLN A 211 -3.80 14.18 -14.00
CA GLN A 211 -4.17 15.59 -13.84
C GLN A 211 -4.33 16.00 -12.37
N THR A 212 -4.62 15.06 -11.47
CA THR A 212 -4.92 15.38 -10.06
C THR A 212 -4.18 14.52 -9.05
N PHE A 213 -3.69 13.35 -9.47
CA PHE A 213 -2.86 12.45 -8.67
C PHE A 213 -1.44 12.41 -9.22
N THR A 214 -0.48 12.19 -8.33
CA THR A 214 0.89 11.79 -8.65
C THR A 214 0.99 10.28 -8.49
N ARG A 215 1.24 9.56 -9.59
CA ARG A 215 1.54 8.12 -9.55
C ARG A 215 2.91 7.88 -8.90
N THR A 216 3.07 6.73 -8.27
CA THR A 216 4.33 6.34 -7.63
C THR A 216 5.40 5.86 -8.61
N CYS A 217 5.05 5.68 -9.88
CA CYS A 217 5.94 5.34 -10.98
C CYS A 217 5.45 5.97 -12.28
N HIS A 218 6.38 6.12 -13.22
CA HIS A 218 6.14 6.38 -14.64
C HIS A 218 6.96 5.34 -15.42
N GLN A 219 6.45 4.84 -16.55
CA GLN A 219 7.05 3.68 -17.24
C GLN A 219 7.18 2.48 -16.28
N CYS A 220 6.11 2.24 -15.53
CA CYS A 220 5.96 1.20 -14.54
C CYS A 220 6.17 -0.17 -15.17
N ALA A 221 6.83 -1.06 -14.43
CA ALA A 221 6.99 -2.45 -14.86
C ALA A 221 5.61 -3.14 -14.98
N PRO A 222 5.46 -4.13 -15.88
CA PRO A 222 4.22 -4.91 -15.99
C PRO A 222 3.77 -5.52 -14.67
N THR A 223 2.46 -5.48 -14.40
CA THR A 223 1.82 -5.91 -13.15
C THR A 223 0.94 -7.15 -13.31
N PHE A 224 0.95 -7.80 -14.48
CA PHE A 224 0.11 -8.96 -14.81
C PHE A 224 0.92 -10.04 -15.57
N HIS A 225 0.53 -11.32 -15.43
CA HIS A 225 1.31 -12.50 -15.82
C HIS A 225 1.21 -12.96 -17.29
N GLU A 226 0.37 -12.35 -18.14
CA GLU A 226 0.24 -12.80 -19.54
C GLU A 226 1.44 -12.47 -20.44
N GLU A 227 1.77 -13.31 -21.44
CA GLU A 227 2.74 -12.98 -22.49
C GLU A 227 2.35 -11.72 -23.31
N ALA A 228 1.07 -11.33 -23.28
CA ALA A 228 0.57 -10.04 -23.79
C ALA A 228 0.92 -8.83 -22.88
N SER A 229 1.57 -9.05 -21.72
CA SER A 229 2.00 -8.03 -20.75
C SER A 229 3.24 -7.25 -21.19
N ALA A 230 3.69 -7.37 -22.44
CA ALA A 230 4.74 -6.50 -22.99
C ALA A 230 4.37 -5.00 -22.91
N ASP A 231 3.10 -4.68 -22.69
CA ASP A 231 2.53 -3.34 -22.84
C ASP A 231 2.35 -2.52 -21.54
N GLY A 232 3.00 -2.91 -20.43
CA GLY A 232 3.12 -2.08 -19.22
C GLY A 232 2.12 -2.39 -18.09
N ALA A 233 2.08 -1.53 -17.07
CA ALA A 233 1.26 -1.71 -15.89
C ALA A 233 -0.24 -1.46 -16.13
N ILE A 234 -1.08 -2.12 -15.33
CA ILE A 234 -2.51 -1.79 -15.17
C ILE A 234 -2.90 -1.56 -13.71
N ASP A 235 -2.06 -2.00 -12.78
CA ASP A 235 -2.17 -1.73 -11.35
C ASP A 235 -1.34 -0.50 -10.97
N TYR A 236 -1.93 0.41 -10.19
CA TYR A 236 -1.24 1.65 -9.82
C TYR A 236 -1.43 1.99 -8.35
N LEU A 237 -0.37 2.56 -7.76
CA LEU A 237 -0.45 3.39 -6.56
C LEU A 237 -0.26 4.85 -6.96
N ALA A 238 -1.14 5.72 -6.47
CA ALA A 238 -1.09 7.15 -6.71
C ALA A 238 -1.54 7.93 -5.48
N PHE A 239 -1.15 9.20 -5.38
CA PHE A 239 -1.54 10.06 -4.26
C PHE A 239 -1.86 11.49 -4.69
N ARG A 240 -2.60 12.21 -3.86
CA ARG A 240 -2.91 13.64 -4.05
C ARG A 240 -3.06 14.38 -2.71
N PRO A 241 -2.92 15.71 -2.69
CA PRO A 241 -2.41 16.54 -3.78
C PRO A 241 -0.90 16.33 -4.03
N ALA A 242 -0.41 16.76 -5.18
CA ALA A 242 1.04 16.81 -5.44
C ALA A 242 1.75 17.62 -4.34
N GLY A 243 2.93 17.18 -3.90
CA GLY A 243 3.70 17.79 -2.81
C GLY A 243 3.17 17.49 -1.40
N SER A 244 2.09 16.72 -1.24
CA SER A 244 1.68 16.24 0.10
C SER A 244 2.54 15.07 0.58
N LEU A 245 2.99 14.24 -0.36
CA LEU A 245 3.82 13.07 -0.16
C LEU A 245 4.91 13.04 -1.23
N LYS A 246 5.97 12.29 -0.96
CA LYS A 246 7.02 11.94 -1.92
C LYS A 246 7.23 10.43 -1.97
N VAL A 247 7.62 9.95 -3.15
CA VAL A 247 7.98 8.54 -3.37
C VAL A 247 9.41 8.31 -2.89
N ILE A 248 9.60 7.38 -1.96
CA ILE A 248 10.93 6.93 -1.52
C ILE A 248 11.37 5.73 -2.33
N SER A 249 10.46 4.79 -2.58
CA SER A 249 10.70 3.64 -3.43
C SER A 249 9.40 3.13 -4.04
N HIS A 250 9.52 2.44 -5.17
CA HIS A 250 8.44 1.75 -5.86
C HIS A 250 8.99 0.42 -6.39
N GLN A 251 8.23 -0.67 -6.25
CA GLN A 251 8.62 -1.99 -6.72
C GLN A 251 7.41 -2.84 -7.10
N VAL A 252 7.48 -3.47 -8.27
CA VAL A 252 6.59 -4.57 -8.66
C VAL A 252 7.25 -5.90 -8.29
N LEU A 253 6.56 -6.73 -7.52
CA LEU A 253 7.11 -7.93 -6.89
C LEU A 253 6.96 -9.17 -7.79
N LYS A 254 7.68 -9.18 -8.92
CA LYS A 254 7.59 -10.22 -9.96
C LYS A 254 7.99 -11.64 -9.55
N ALA A 255 8.60 -11.79 -8.38
CA ALA A 255 8.97 -13.09 -7.84
C ALA A 255 7.82 -13.78 -7.08
N GLU A 256 6.70 -13.08 -6.84
CA GLU A 256 5.53 -13.63 -6.17
C GLU A 256 4.52 -14.10 -7.23
N ASN A 257 3.97 -15.30 -7.08
CA ASN A 257 3.15 -15.99 -8.10
C ASN A 257 1.90 -16.65 -7.49
N ALA A 258 1.22 -15.94 -6.59
CA ALA A 258 -0.01 -16.42 -5.94
C ALA A 258 -1.30 -15.91 -6.60
N SER A 259 -1.16 -15.04 -7.60
CA SER A 259 -2.22 -14.42 -8.40
C SER A 259 -1.64 -14.19 -9.79
N ASP A 260 -2.51 -14.05 -10.78
CA ASP A 260 -2.14 -13.63 -12.14
C ASP A 260 -1.72 -12.14 -12.20
N HIS A 261 -1.93 -11.37 -11.13
CA HIS A 261 -1.29 -10.07 -10.91
C HIS A 261 -0.05 -10.15 -10.01
N TYR A 262 0.86 -9.21 -10.21
CA TYR A 262 2.00 -8.98 -9.31
C TYR A 262 1.66 -7.94 -8.25
N PRO A 263 1.99 -8.17 -6.97
CA PRO A 263 1.84 -7.14 -5.95
C PRO A 263 2.75 -5.94 -6.26
N LEU A 264 2.22 -4.73 -6.08
CA LEU A 264 2.94 -3.47 -6.28
C LEU A 264 3.07 -2.77 -4.93
N VAL A 265 4.30 -2.41 -4.54
CA VAL A 265 4.63 -1.79 -3.26
C VAL A 265 5.32 -0.45 -3.47
N SER A 266 4.89 0.56 -2.70
CA SER A 266 5.59 1.85 -2.63
C SER A 266 5.82 2.28 -1.19
N VAL A 267 6.99 2.87 -0.92
CA VAL A 267 7.26 3.58 0.33
C VAL A 267 7.08 5.06 0.07
N LEU A 268 6.19 5.69 0.84
CA LEU A 268 5.87 7.11 0.73
C LEU A 268 6.33 7.83 1.99
N ALA A 269 6.72 9.10 1.86
CA ALA A 269 7.01 9.97 2.98
C ALA A 269 6.14 11.22 2.93
N PHE A 270 5.71 11.76 4.07
CA PHE A 270 5.13 13.10 4.05
C PHE A 270 6.19 14.12 3.68
N GLU A 271 5.81 15.13 2.90
CA GLU A 271 6.66 16.31 2.75
C GLU A 271 6.53 17.20 3.99
N ASP A 272 7.67 17.72 4.45
CA ASP A 272 7.68 18.73 5.49
C ASP A 272 7.05 20.01 4.93
N LYS A 273 6.12 20.60 5.68
CA LYS A 273 5.59 21.91 5.33
C LYS A 273 6.75 22.90 5.43
N LYS A 274 7.16 23.47 4.29
CA LYS A 274 8.04 24.65 4.26
C LYS A 274 7.36 25.82 4.96
#